data_AF-A0A3D1X742-F1
#
_entry.id   AF-A0A3D1X742-F1
#
_cell.length_a   1.000
_cell.length_b   1.000
_cell.length_c   1.000
_cell.angle_alpha   90.00
_cell.angle_beta   90.00
_cell.angle_gamma   90.00
#
_symmetry.space_group_name_H-M   'P 1'
#
loop_
_entity.id
_entity.type
_entity.pdbx_description
1 polymer ?
#
loop_
_entity_poly.entity_id
_entity_poly.type
_entity_poly.pdbx_seq_one_letter_code
_entity_poly.pdbx_strand_id
1 'polypeptide(L)'
;AGSARRDLIGKRISPQLEQIMEGRGIYRAAPSERSVYVTESLDRYCALIAAPIISEGDALWLVVFVGTEGESNAGETEYKLAQAIAGFLGKHMEC
;
A
#
# COMPACT_ATOMS: atom_id res chain seq x y z
N ALA A 1 -13.25 15.55 0.98
CA ALA A 1 -12.16 14.55 1.08
C ALA A 1 -12.79 13.17 1.24
N GLY A 2 -12.46 12.18 0.38
CA GLY A 2 -13.01 10.82 0.49
C GLY A 2 -13.77 10.28 -0.73
N SER A 3 -13.57 10.82 -1.94
CA SER A 3 -14.00 10.09 -3.16
C SER A 3 -13.15 8.84 -3.34
N ALA A 4 -11.82 8.98 -3.29
CA ALA A 4 -10.88 7.87 -3.44
C ALA A 4 -11.21 6.65 -2.55
N ARG A 5 -11.58 6.88 -1.29
CA ARG A 5 -11.99 5.79 -0.38
C ARG A 5 -13.25 5.07 -0.89
N ARG A 6 -14.25 5.81 -1.38
CA ARG A 6 -15.49 5.23 -1.94
C ARG A 6 -15.22 4.47 -3.25
N ASP A 7 -14.32 4.98 -4.09
CA ASP A 7 -13.92 4.34 -5.35
C ASP A 7 -13.13 3.04 -5.13
N LEU A 8 -12.36 2.95 -4.03
CA LEU A 8 -11.49 1.80 -3.72
C LEU A 8 -12.14 0.73 -2.82
N ILE A 9 -13.18 1.06 -2.05
CA ILE A 9 -13.86 0.08 -1.18
C ILE A 9 -14.50 -1.04 -2.01
N GLY A 10 -14.24 -2.28 -1.62
CA GLY A 10 -14.81 -3.47 -2.28
C GLY A 10 -14.19 -3.80 -3.64
N LYS A 11 -13.14 -3.06 -4.05
CA LYS A 11 -12.35 -3.38 -5.24
C LYS A 11 -11.23 -4.35 -4.89
N ARG A 12 -10.91 -5.22 -5.84
CA ARG A 12 -9.73 -6.09 -5.76
C ARG A 12 -8.47 -5.25 -5.96
N ILE A 13 -7.44 -5.53 -5.16
CA ILE A 13 -6.12 -4.94 -5.35
C ILE A 13 -5.47 -5.44 -6.64
N SER A 14 -4.52 -4.67 -7.18
CA SER A 14 -3.76 -5.10 -8.35
C SER A 14 -2.86 -6.31 -8.04
N PRO A 15 -2.54 -7.14 -9.06
CA PRO A 15 -1.59 -8.24 -8.91
C PRO A 15 -0.22 -7.78 -8.39
N GLN A 16 0.24 -6.58 -8.75
CA GLN A 16 1.50 -6.05 -8.25
C GLN A 16 1.48 -5.81 -6.73
N LEU A 17 0.36 -5.34 -6.17
CA LEU A 17 0.21 -5.19 -4.72
C LEU A 17 0.12 -6.55 -4.02
N GLU A 18 -0.51 -7.56 -4.64
CA GLU A 18 -0.49 -8.94 -4.14
C GLU A 18 0.98 -9.44 -4.04
N GLN A 19 1.78 -9.23 -5.09
CA GLN A 19 3.21 -9.60 -5.08
C GLN A 19 4.03 -8.88 -4.00
N ILE A 20 3.78 -7.58 -3.78
CA ILE A 20 4.45 -6.82 -2.71
C ILE A 20 4.10 -7.39 -1.33
N MET A 21 2.84 -7.76 -1.14
CA MET A 21 2.37 -8.37 0.11
C MET A 21 3.05 -9.72 0.35
N GLU A 22 3.12 -10.58 -0.66
CA GLU A 22 3.80 -11.88 -0.60
C GLU A 22 5.32 -11.73 -0.35
N GLY A 23 5.94 -10.72 -0.97
CA GLY A 23 7.36 -10.41 -0.80
C GLY A 23 7.73 -9.88 0.58
N ARG A 24 6.75 -9.53 1.43
CA ARG A 24 6.94 -8.97 2.78
C ARG A 24 7.81 -7.71 2.82
N GLY A 25 7.99 -7.07 1.67
CA GLY A 25 8.80 -5.87 1.49
C GLY A 25 7.92 -4.63 1.48
N ILE A 26 8.43 -3.52 2.01
CA ILE A 26 7.76 -2.23 1.87
C ILE A 26 8.08 -1.67 0.50
N TYR A 27 7.06 -1.52 -0.33
CA TYR A 27 7.17 -0.81 -1.60
C TYR A 27 7.14 0.70 -1.37
N ARG A 28 7.95 1.42 -2.14
CA ARG A 28 7.95 2.88 -2.21
C ARG A 28 8.06 3.27 -3.67
N ALA A 29 7.14 4.11 -4.13
CA ALA A 29 7.17 4.66 -5.47
C ALA A 29 8.45 5.48 -5.66
N ALA A 30 9.21 5.13 -6.69
CA ALA A 30 10.36 5.89 -7.16
C ALA A 30 10.02 6.54 -8.50
N PRO A 31 10.51 7.76 -8.77
CA PRO A 31 10.25 8.47 -10.03
C PRO A 31 10.79 7.73 -11.27
N SER A 32 11.72 6.79 -11.07
CA SER A 32 12.35 6.00 -12.12
C SER A 32 11.64 4.67 -12.40
N GLU A 33 10.64 4.31 -11.60
CA GLU A 33 9.94 3.02 -11.69
C GLU A 33 8.51 3.20 -12.19
N ARG A 34 7.94 2.15 -12.79
CA ARG A 34 6.54 2.17 -13.20
C ARG A 34 5.65 2.23 -11.96
N SER A 35 4.66 3.14 -11.99
CA SER A 35 3.64 3.26 -10.95
C SER A 35 2.93 1.92 -10.72
N VAL A 36 2.76 1.55 -9.45
CA VAL A 36 1.93 0.41 -9.06
C VAL A 36 0.51 0.91 -8.83
N TYR A 37 -0.44 0.53 -9.67
CA TYR A 37 -1.84 0.91 -9.48
C TYR A 37 -2.47 0.15 -8.32
N VAL A 38 -3.45 0.77 -7.67
CA VAL A 38 -4.12 0.17 -6.51
C VAL A 38 -5.07 -0.95 -6.94
N THR A 39 -5.70 -0.82 -8.10
CA THR A 39 -6.66 -1.80 -8.64
C THR A 39 -6.45 -1.92 -10.14
N GLU A 40 -6.83 -3.05 -10.74
CA GLU A 40 -6.73 -3.23 -12.20
C GLU A 40 -7.70 -2.35 -12.99
N SER A 41 -8.83 -1.96 -12.40
CA SER A 41 -9.91 -1.24 -13.11
C SER A 41 -9.86 0.28 -12.93
N LEU A 42 -9.14 0.78 -11.92
CA LEU A 42 -8.98 2.21 -11.64
C LEU A 42 -7.52 2.59 -11.80
N ASP A 43 -7.17 2.96 -13.03
CA ASP A 43 -5.86 3.52 -13.42
C ASP A 43 -5.61 4.93 -12.85
N ARG A 44 -6.49 5.41 -11.96
CA ARG A 44 -6.42 6.76 -11.40
C ARG A 44 -5.58 6.85 -10.13
N TYR A 45 -5.47 5.74 -9.40
CA TYR A 45 -4.83 5.71 -8.09
C TYR A 45 -3.62 4.78 -8.11
N CYS A 46 -2.49 5.32 -7.70
CA CYS A 46 -1.23 4.62 -7.60
C CYS A 46 -0.83 4.48 -6.12
N ALA A 47 -0.18 3.38 -5.79
CA ALA A 47 0.49 3.21 -4.51
C ALA A 47 1.74 4.08 -4.48
N LEU A 48 1.80 5.00 -3.53
CA LEU A 48 3.01 5.75 -3.19
C LEU A 48 3.89 4.94 -2.24
N ILE A 49 3.27 4.29 -1.26
CA ILE A 49 3.91 3.32 -0.37
C ILE A 49 2.95 2.16 -0.17
N ALA A 50 3.48 0.94 -0.11
CA ALA A 50 2.71 -0.22 0.31
C ALA A 50 3.51 -1.00 1.36
N ALA A 51 2.99 -1.08 2.59
CA ALA A 51 3.62 -1.75 3.71
C ALA A 51 2.78 -2.96 4.15
N PRO A 52 3.28 -4.20 3.98
CA PRO A 52 2.54 -5.38 4.39
C PRO A 52 2.41 -5.45 5.91
N ILE A 53 1.21 -5.79 6.37
CA ILE A 53 0.89 -6.05 7.76
C ILE A 53 1.24 -7.51 8.01
N ILE A 54 2.31 -7.72 8.77
CA ILE A 54 2.77 -9.05 9.16
C ILE A 54 2.20 -9.36 10.54
N SER A 55 1.48 -10.47 10.67
CA SER A 55 0.96 -11.00 11.93
C SER A 55 1.28 -12.49 12.01
N GLU A 56 1.86 -12.94 13.13
CA GLU A 56 2.35 -14.34 13.33
C GLU A 56 3.28 -14.89 12.24
N GLY A 57 3.90 -14.02 11.44
CA GLY A 57 4.75 -14.43 10.33
C GLY A 57 4.01 -14.61 9.00
N ASP A 58 2.73 -14.28 8.94
CA ASP A 58 1.92 -14.21 7.73
C ASP A 58 1.59 -12.77 7.31
N ALA A 59 1.67 -12.51 6.01
CA ALA A 59 1.38 -11.21 5.40
C ALA A 59 -0.04 -11.24 4.82
N LEU A 60 -1.04 -10.98 5.65
CA LEU A 60 -2.45 -11.10 5.27
C LEU A 60 -3.05 -9.78 4.74
N TRP A 61 -2.47 -8.66 5.14
CA TRP A 61 -3.01 -7.33 4.85
C TRP A 61 -1.92 -6.37 4.40
N LEU A 62 -2.33 -5.23 3.83
CA LEU A 62 -1.43 -4.24 3.24
C LEU A 62 -1.91 -2.83 3.58
N VAL A 63 -1.03 -2.01 4.15
CA VAL A 63 -1.27 -0.57 4.30
C VAL A 63 -0.76 0.13 3.04
N VAL A 64 -1.64 0.78 2.29
CA VAL A 64 -1.28 1.48 1.06
C VAL A 64 -1.52 2.98 1.22
N PHE A 65 -0.50 3.77 0.93
CA PHE A 65 -0.64 5.22 0.76
C PHE A 65 -0.91 5.46 -0.71
N VAL A 66 -2.05 6.09 -1.01
CA VAL A 66 -2.53 6.27 -2.36
C VAL A 66 -2.32 7.71 -2.83
N GLY A 67 -1.83 7.84 -4.05
CA GLY A 67 -1.67 9.09 -4.78
C GLY A 67 -2.16 8.95 -6.21
N THR A 68 -1.86 9.94 -7.04
CA THR A 68 -2.09 9.88 -8.49
C THR A 68 -0.78 9.65 -9.24
N GLU A 69 -0.85 9.24 -10.49
CA GLU A 69 0.33 9.11 -11.34
C GLU A 69 1.12 10.43 -11.43
N GLY A 70 2.45 10.36 -11.33
CA GLY A 70 3.33 11.52 -11.28
C GLY A 70 3.47 12.18 -9.90
N GLU A 71 2.66 11.78 -8.91
CA GLU A 71 2.85 12.19 -7.53
C GLU A 71 3.93 11.31 -6.88
N SER A 72 5.00 11.92 -6.36
CA SER A 72 6.10 11.22 -5.68
C SER A 72 6.39 11.86 -4.33
N ASN A 73 5.33 12.09 -3.55
CA ASN A 73 5.43 12.68 -2.21
C ASN A 73 5.73 11.66 -1.11
N ALA A 74 5.98 10.39 -1.45
CA ALA A 74 6.39 9.38 -0.47
C ALA A 74 7.86 9.60 -0.07
N GLY A 75 8.06 10.40 0.97
CA GLY A 75 9.33 10.65 1.62
C GLY A 75 9.71 9.55 2.62
N GLU A 76 10.78 9.80 3.38
CA GLU A 76 11.17 8.94 4.50
C GLU A 76 10.12 8.95 5.62
N THR A 77 9.45 10.09 5.82
CA THR A 77 8.40 10.25 6.83
C THR A 77 7.22 9.33 6.55
N GLU A 78 6.69 9.33 5.33
CA GLU A 78 5.58 8.46 4.95
C GLU A 78 5.98 6.98 5.02
N TYR A 79 7.23 6.66 4.63
CA TYR A 79 7.76 5.30 4.72
C TYR A 79 7.78 4.80 6.17
N LYS A 80 8.34 5.58 7.09
CA LYS A 80 8.38 5.25 8.52
C LYS A 80 6.99 5.18 9.13
N LEU A 81 6.08 6.05 8.70
CA LEU A 81 4.70 6.05 9.14
C LEU A 81 3.97 4.77 8.70
N ALA A 82 4.07 4.41 7.43
CA ALA A 82 3.46 3.18 6.91
C ALA A 82 4.01 1.93 7.63
N GLN A 83 5.33 1.89 7.86
CA GLN A 83 5.98 0.84 8.65
C GLN A 83 5.43 0.78 10.09
N ALA A 84 5.29 1.94 10.75
CA ALA A 84 4.76 2.00 12.11
C ALA A 84 3.30 1.55 12.19
N ILE A 85 2.46 1.97 11.24
CA ILE A 85 1.05 1.55 11.16
C ILE A 85 0.96 0.05 10.91
N ALA A 86 1.72 -0.47 9.94
CA ALA A 86 1.71 -1.90 9.61
C ALA A 86 2.20 -2.75 10.79
N GLY A 87 3.26 -2.34 11.48
CA GLY A 87 3.76 -3.02 12.68
C GLY A 87 2.82 -2.90 13.88
N PHE A 88 2.11 -1.78 14.03
CA PHE A 88 1.12 -1.60 15.10
C PHE A 88 -0.11 -2.49 14.89
N LEU A 89 -0.61 -2.54 13.65
CA LEU A 89 -1.75 -3.38 13.28
C LEU A 89 -1.38 -4.86 13.33
N GLY A 90 -0.19 -5.25 12.86
CA GLY A 90 0.28 -6.63 12.90
C GLY A 90 0.27 -7.22 14.31
N LYS A 91 0.59 -6.38 15.31
CA LYS A 91 0.51 -6.71 16.74
C LYS A 91 -0.92 -6.65 17.30
N HIS A 92 -1.76 -5.72 16.88
CA HIS A 92 -3.15 -5.67 17.38
C HIS A 92 -4.09 -6.71 16.75
N MET A 93 -3.68 -7.30 15.64
CA MET A 93 -4.40 -8.42 15.01
C MET A 93 -4.03 -9.79 15.61
N GLU A 94 -3.21 -9.79 16.67
CA GLU A 94 -2.97 -10.91 17.57
C GLU A 94 -4.27 -11.20 18.37
N CYS A 95 -5.27 -11.81 17.74
CA CYS A 95 -6.50 -12.28 18.38
C CYS A 95 -6.49 -13.81 18.50
#